data_AF-A0A8P4KKU0-F1
#
_entry.id   AF-A0A8P4KKU0-F1
#
_cell.length_a   1.000
_cell.length_b   1.000
_cell.length_c   1.000
_cell.angle_alpha   90.00
_cell.angle_beta   90.00
_cell.angle_gamma   90.00
#
_symmetry.space_group_name_H-M   'P 1'
#
loop_
_entity.id
_entity.type
_entity.pdbx_description
1 polymer ?
#
loop_
_entity_poly.entity_id
_entity_poly.type
_entity_poly.pdbx_seq_one_letter_code
_entity_poly.pdbx_strand_id
1 'polypeptide(L)'
;MLTVSPDDVTWEEIPQSGEVPSAREGHTLCVVKGKLFLFGGASSPEATECLPGVYSFDIVSLTWDCLEVGGMALRTLRHSSVAVGDNIYVYGGTVGGNPTNDLMVFNTVSLTWTPVKTSGSLPPALCGQSFALVGDQLFMFGGYEEGGIFCKDLYVLNTDNLVWQKWEVKGESPAACSGQTLTAHHDKDIYLFGGKSTNDDGTVTSSNEIHKLSIAKMKWKVPLYVGIPPARRHGHTAFILHSHLFVFGGKNEEQEFNDLKVMKLINPSERQPASLPQRFPTFATS
;
A
#
# COMPACT_ATOMS: atom_id res chain seq x y z
N MET A 1 1.83 19.95 -17.67
CA MET A 1 2.03 18.62 -17.03
C MET A 1 3.28 18.75 -16.18
N LEU A 2 3.16 18.77 -14.84
CA LEU A 2 4.31 18.86 -13.93
C LEU A 2 5.08 17.53 -14.01
N THR A 3 6.33 17.60 -14.44
CA THR A 3 7.27 16.46 -14.37
C THR A 3 8.09 16.71 -13.12
N VAL A 4 8.01 15.81 -12.14
CA VAL A 4 8.80 15.93 -10.90
C VAL A 4 9.99 15.00 -11.03
N SER A 5 11.20 15.56 -11.10
CA SER A 5 12.44 14.78 -10.98
C SER A 5 12.72 14.48 -9.50
N PRO A 6 13.39 13.36 -9.16
CA PRO A 6 13.95 13.15 -7.82
C PRO A 6 14.88 14.29 -7.36
N ASP A 7 15.52 14.99 -8.31
CA ASP A 7 16.40 16.13 -8.00
C ASP A 7 15.63 17.43 -7.71
N ASP A 8 14.34 17.48 -8.05
CA ASP A 8 13.46 18.64 -7.82
C ASP A 8 12.80 18.60 -6.43
N VAL A 9 13.07 17.58 -5.63
CA VAL A 9 12.47 17.39 -4.30
C VAL A 9 13.52 17.47 -3.20
N THR A 10 13.17 18.14 -2.12
CA THR A 10 13.99 18.25 -0.92
C THR A 10 13.27 17.60 0.25
N TRP A 11 14.04 16.92 1.10
CA TRP A 11 13.54 16.44 2.38
C TRP A 11 13.61 17.56 3.42
N GLU A 12 12.54 17.70 4.20
CA GLU A 12 12.49 18.57 5.37
C GLU A 12 12.01 17.76 6.57
N GLU A 13 12.58 18.06 7.74
CA GLU A 13 12.08 17.53 9.01
C GLU A 13 10.92 18.41 9.47
N ILE A 14 9.72 17.82 9.57
CA ILE A 14 8.54 18.53 10.06
C ILE A 14 8.65 18.65 11.58
N PRO A 15 8.62 19.87 12.16
CA PRO A 15 8.65 20.04 13.60
C PRO A 15 7.42 19.38 14.22
N GLN A 16 7.57 18.83 15.41
CA GLN A 16 6.50 18.15 16.12
C GLN A 16 6.54 18.46 17.61
N SER A 17 5.38 18.57 18.24
CA SER A 17 5.24 18.80 19.67
C SER A 17 3.94 18.16 20.20
N GLY A 18 3.66 18.32 21.49
CA GLY A 18 2.49 17.70 22.15
C GLY A 18 2.79 16.30 22.66
N GLU A 19 1.81 15.41 22.59
CA GLU A 19 1.90 14.02 23.06
C GLU A 19 2.53 13.12 21.99
N VAL A 20 3.82 13.35 21.74
CA VAL A 20 4.55 12.67 20.66
C VAL A 20 4.56 11.15 20.89
N PRO A 21 4.08 10.36 19.91
CA PRO A 21 4.04 8.90 20.02
C PRO A 21 5.46 8.30 20.08
N SER A 22 5.62 7.22 20.84
CA SER A 22 6.87 6.45 20.86
C SER A 22 7.25 5.91 19.48
N ALA A 23 8.56 5.76 19.25
CA ALA A 23 9.11 5.10 18.07
C ALA A 23 8.49 3.69 17.92
N ARG A 24 8.12 3.35 16.68
CA ARG A 24 7.35 2.13 16.37
C ARG A 24 7.48 1.72 14.91
N GLU A 25 7.36 0.43 14.65
CA GLU A 25 7.27 -0.13 13.29
C GLU A 25 5.95 -0.88 13.06
N GLY A 26 5.61 -1.13 11.79
CA GLY A 26 4.39 -1.86 11.42
C GLY A 26 3.09 -1.19 11.89
N HIS A 27 3.13 0.12 12.13
CA HIS A 27 2.00 0.94 12.54
C HIS A 27 1.16 1.36 11.33
N THR A 28 -0.05 1.86 11.60
CA THR A 28 -0.87 2.55 10.60
C THR A 28 -0.73 4.05 10.77
N LEU A 29 -0.62 4.77 9.64
CA LEU A 29 -0.83 6.21 9.55
C LEU A 29 -1.84 6.50 8.43
N CYS A 30 -2.99 7.07 8.77
CA CYS A 30 -4.06 7.39 7.80
C CYS A 30 -4.45 8.87 7.86
N VAL A 31 -4.69 9.48 6.70
CA VAL A 31 -5.21 10.84 6.61
C VAL A 31 -6.74 10.79 6.64
N VAL A 32 -7.38 11.50 7.57
CA VAL A 32 -8.84 11.71 7.58
C VAL A 32 -9.13 13.18 7.83
N LYS A 33 -9.83 13.83 6.89
CA LYS A 33 -10.25 15.24 6.96
C LYS A 33 -9.14 16.21 7.39
N GLY A 34 -7.92 16.03 6.88
CA GLY A 34 -6.77 16.90 7.14
C GLY A 34 -6.01 16.62 8.44
N LYS A 35 -6.36 15.57 9.19
CA LYS A 35 -5.57 15.06 10.32
C LYS A 35 -4.95 13.71 9.97
N LEU A 36 -3.75 13.44 10.51
CA LEU A 36 -3.19 12.10 10.49
C LEU A 36 -3.62 11.35 11.73
N PHE A 37 -3.99 10.08 11.59
CA PHE A 37 -4.28 9.18 12.70
C PHE A 37 -3.24 8.07 12.71
N LEU A 38 -2.55 7.93 13.84
CA LEU A 38 -1.51 6.93 14.09
C LEU A 38 -1.98 5.95 15.17
N PHE A 39 -1.90 4.66 14.90
CA PHE A 39 -2.19 3.63 15.89
C PHE A 39 -1.49 2.30 15.59
N GLY A 40 -1.45 1.46 16.62
CA GLY A 40 -0.81 0.15 16.59
C GLY A 40 0.69 0.20 16.31
N GLY A 41 1.19 -0.88 15.73
CA GLY A 41 2.62 -1.13 15.56
C GLY A 41 3.27 -1.73 16.80
N ALA A 42 4.58 -1.93 16.71
CA ALA A 42 5.41 -2.59 17.70
C ALA A 42 6.60 -1.70 18.09
N SER A 43 7.07 -1.83 19.34
CA SER A 43 8.27 -1.13 19.83
C SER A 43 9.58 -1.72 19.30
N SER A 44 9.56 -2.99 18.88
CA SER A 44 10.68 -3.68 18.25
C SER A 44 10.17 -4.84 17.38
N PRO A 45 11.00 -5.40 16.49
CA PRO A 45 10.62 -6.53 15.63
C PRO A 45 10.19 -7.80 16.36
N GLU A 46 10.68 -8.00 17.59
CA GLU A 46 10.39 -9.15 18.43
C GLU A 46 9.17 -8.94 19.33
N ALA A 47 8.58 -7.74 19.35
CA ALA A 47 7.45 -7.45 20.22
C ALA A 47 6.23 -8.28 19.79
N THR A 48 5.59 -8.91 20.78
CA THR A 48 4.39 -9.75 20.57
C THR A 48 3.10 -8.99 20.77
N GLU A 49 3.18 -7.80 21.38
CA GLU A 49 2.04 -6.97 21.74
C GLU A 49 1.95 -5.71 20.88
N CYS A 50 0.73 -5.36 20.48
CA CYS A 50 0.44 -4.13 19.78
C CYS A 50 0.54 -2.93 20.73
N LEU A 51 1.23 -1.88 20.29
CA LEU A 51 1.32 -0.64 21.06
C LEU A 51 -0.08 -0.03 21.26
N PRO A 52 -0.40 0.43 22.49
CA PRO A 52 -1.67 1.02 22.79
C PRO A 52 -1.78 2.46 22.28
N GLY A 53 -3.00 2.97 22.29
CA GLY A 53 -3.32 4.37 22.00
C GLY A 53 -3.59 4.65 20.53
N VAL A 54 -4.37 5.70 20.31
CA VAL A 54 -4.57 6.33 19.01
C VAL A 54 -4.11 7.76 19.14
N TYR A 55 -3.25 8.19 18.23
CA TYR A 55 -2.72 9.55 18.21
C TYR A 55 -3.27 10.26 16.98
N SER A 56 -3.57 11.55 17.11
CA SER A 56 -3.81 12.40 15.94
C SER A 56 -2.75 13.47 15.80
N PHE A 57 -2.30 13.72 14.57
CA PHE A 57 -1.45 14.85 14.22
C PHE A 57 -2.25 15.87 13.44
N ASP A 58 -2.26 17.11 13.93
CA ASP A 58 -2.81 18.25 13.20
C ASP A 58 -1.73 18.85 12.29
N ILE A 59 -1.97 18.83 10.98
CA ILE A 59 -0.98 19.28 9.98
C ILE A 59 -0.84 20.80 9.92
N VAL A 60 -1.72 21.56 10.57
CA VAL A 60 -1.68 23.03 10.60
C VAL A 60 -0.88 23.50 11.81
N SER A 61 -1.15 22.95 13.00
CA SER A 61 -0.40 23.30 14.22
C SER A 61 0.88 22.48 14.40
N LEU A 62 1.03 21.37 13.67
CA LEU A 62 2.14 20.43 13.76
C LEU A 62 2.29 19.82 15.18
N THR A 63 1.14 19.45 15.76
CA THR A 63 1.05 18.93 17.13
C THR A 63 0.37 17.55 17.17
N TRP A 64 0.87 16.70 18.06
CA TRP A 64 0.28 15.40 18.38
C TRP A 64 -0.63 15.48 19.61
N ASP A 65 -1.77 14.81 19.53
CA ASP A 65 -2.69 14.57 20.64
C ASP A 65 -2.85 13.06 20.84
N CYS A 66 -2.77 12.58 22.08
CA CYS A 66 -3.14 11.21 22.46
C CYS A 66 -4.65 11.19 22.73
N LEU A 67 -5.39 10.42 21.92
CA LEU A 67 -6.84 10.44 21.95
C LEU A 67 -7.40 9.48 23.00
N GLU A 68 -8.38 9.95 23.76
CA GLU A 68 -9.24 9.09 24.58
C GLU A 68 -10.21 8.33 23.67
N VAL A 69 -9.91 7.05 23.44
CA VAL A 69 -10.70 6.20 22.54
C VAL A 69 -11.57 5.22 23.30
N GLY A 70 -12.78 5.01 22.78
CA GLY A 70 -13.73 4.02 23.28
C GLY A 70 -13.72 2.71 22.49
N GLY A 71 -14.50 1.75 22.96
CA GLY A 71 -14.75 0.49 22.25
C GLY A 71 -13.66 -0.56 22.46
N MET A 72 -13.51 -1.46 21.49
CA MET A 72 -12.59 -2.60 21.60
C MET A 72 -11.21 -2.24 21.06
N ALA A 73 -10.22 -2.14 21.95
CA ALA A 73 -8.84 -1.82 21.58
C ALA A 73 -8.29 -2.74 20.48
N LEU A 74 -7.59 -2.14 19.51
CA LEU A 74 -6.86 -2.87 18.48
C LEU A 74 -5.72 -3.66 19.12
N ARG A 75 -5.57 -4.94 18.73
CA ARG A 75 -4.54 -5.85 19.25
C ARG A 75 -3.63 -6.42 18.17
N THR A 76 -3.86 -6.08 16.91
CA THR A 76 -3.20 -6.73 15.78
C THR A 76 -1.89 -6.03 15.42
N LEU A 77 -0.83 -6.82 15.27
CA LEU A 77 0.42 -6.40 14.67
C LEU A 77 0.40 -6.63 13.16
N ARG A 78 1.15 -5.83 12.38
CA ARG A 78 1.30 -6.03 10.92
C ARG A 78 -0.03 -6.13 10.16
N HIS A 79 -1.03 -5.41 10.66
CA HIS A 79 -2.33 -5.25 10.00
C HIS A 79 -2.21 -4.33 8.80
N SER A 80 -3.23 -4.33 7.95
CA SER A 80 -3.36 -3.32 6.90
C SER A 80 -4.60 -2.49 7.13
N SER A 81 -4.55 -1.24 6.68
CA SER A 81 -5.56 -0.25 6.98
C SER A 81 -5.83 0.67 5.80
N VAL A 82 -7.02 1.25 5.80
CA VAL A 82 -7.40 2.28 4.82
C VAL A 82 -8.49 3.18 5.41
N ALA A 83 -8.43 4.47 5.09
CA ALA A 83 -9.45 5.44 5.47
C ALA A 83 -10.53 5.56 4.40
N VAL A 84 -11.81 5.49 4.78
CA VAL A 84 -12.97 5.73 3.92
C VAL A 84 -13.96 6.62 4.67
N GLY A 85 -14.19 7.84 4.17
CA GLY A 85 -14.99 8.84 4.86
C GLY A 85 -14.40 9.18 6.24
N ASP A 86 -15.20 8.99 7.29
CA ASP A 86 -14.81 9.18 8.71
C ASP A 86 -14.35 7.88 9.40
N ASN A 87 -14.18 6.81 8.63
CA ASN A 87 -13.86 5.49 9.16
C ASN A 87 -12.47 5.05 8.69
N ILE A 88 -11.72 4.43 9.59
CA ILE A 88 -10.47 3.73 9.25
C ILE A 88 -10.73 2.24 9.44
N TYR A 89 -10.68 1.50 8.34
CA TYR A 89 -10.84 0.05 8.32
C TYR A 89 -9.47 -0.58 8.55
N VAL A 90 -9.42 -1.57 9.43
CA VAL A 90 -8.22 -2.35 9.75
C VAL A 90 -8.55 -3.81 9.63
N TYR A 91 -7.82 -4.54 8.80
CA TYR A 91 -8.06 -5.96 8.57
C TYR A 91 -6.79 -6.79 8.76
N GLY A 92 -6.98 -7.94 9.37
CA GLY A 92 -5.95 -8.94 9.58
C GLY A 92 -4.79 -8.48 10.45
N GLY A 93 -3.60 -8.91 10.10
CA GLY A 93 -2.42 -8.84 10.96
C GLY A 93 -2.33 -10.08 11.84
N THR A 94 -1.61 -9.99 12.96
CA THR A 94 -1.39 -11.12 13.87
C THR A 94 -1.74 -10.79 15.31
N VAL A 95 -2.30 -11.78 16.01
CA VAL A 95 -2.56 -11.77 17.46
C VAL A 95 -1.85 -12.97 18.08
N GLY A 96 -0.91 -12.72 19.01
CA GLY A 96 -0.10 -13.79 19.59
C GLY A 96 0.70 -14.59 18.56
N GLY A 97 1.11 -13.95 17.46
CA GLY A 97 1.83 -14.58 16.35
C GLY A 97 0.96 -15.21 15.26
N ASN A 98 -0.33 -15.42 15.52
CA ASN A 98 -1.24 -16.08 14.57
C ASN A 98 -1.95 -15.06 13.68
N PRO A 99 -2.02 -15.26 12.35
CA PRO A 99 -2.84 -14.45 11.46
C PRO A 99 -4.31 -14.42 11.88
N THR A 100 -4.98 -13.29 11.67
CA THR A 100 -6.42 -13.14 11.88
C THR A 100 -7.12 -12.64 10.61
N ASN A 101 -8.43 -12.84 10.52
CA ASN A 101 -9.33 -12.27 9.51
C ASN A 101 -10.31 -11.26 10.12
N ASP A 102 -10.02 -10.75 11.33
CA ASP A 102 -10.83 -9.74 11.97
C ASP A 102 -10.83 -8.44 11.15
N LEU A 103 -12.02 -7.83 11.01
CA LEU A 103 -12.20 -6.47 10.52
C LEU A 103 -12.58 -5.56 11.70
N MET A 104 -11.76 -4.56 11.95
CA MET A 104 -12.01 -3.50 12.92
C MET A 104 -12.23 -2.19 12.18
N VAL A 105 -13.12 -1.35 12.69
CA VAL A 105 -13.32 0.02 12.21
C VAL A 105 -13.10 1.00 13.35
N PHE A 106 -12.26 1.99 13.11
CA PHE A 106 -12.15 3.17 13.96
C PHE A 106 -12.91 4.33 13.33
N ASN A 107 -13.92 4.84 14.01
CA ASN A 107 -14.59 6.06 13.57
C ASN A 107 -13.88 7.28 14.16
N THR A 108 -13.42 8.19 13.31
CA THR A 108 -12.63 9.37 13.72
C THR A 108 -13.47 10.49 14.32
N VAL A 109 -14.80 10.39 14.26
CA VAL A 109 -15.72 11.37 14.87
C VAL A 109 -16.12 10.93 16.28
N SER A 110 -16.52 9.67 16.45
CA SER A 110 -16.87 9.11 17.76
C SER A 110 -15.68 8.56 18.55
N LEU A 111 -14.49 8.55 17.95
CA LEU A 111 -13.24 8.04 18.54
C LEU A 111 -13.40 6.62 19.11
N THR A 112 -14.11 5.76 18.39
CA THR A 112 -14.48 4.43 18.89
C THR A 112 -14.04 3.33 17.93
N TRP A 113 -13.40 2.30 18.49
CA TRP A 113 -13.10 1.05 17.80
C TRP A 113 -14.26 0.07 17.88
N THR A 114 -14.69 -0.44 16.73
CA THR A 114 -15.82 -1.37 16.61
C THR A 114 -15.41 -2.59 15.78
N PRO A 115 -15.59 -3.84 16.28
CA PRO A 115 -15.50 -5.02 15.44
C PRO A 115 -16.66 -5.06 14.46
N VAL A 116 -16.35 -5.30 13.20
CA VAL A 116 -17.34 -5.29 12.12
C VAL A 116 -17.49 -6.68 11.54
N LYS A 117 -18.73 -7.17 11.51
CA LYS A 117 -19.08 -8.40 10.80
C LYS A 117 -19.23 -8.09 9.32
N THR A 118 -18.60 -8.91 8.50
CA THR A 118 -18.71 -8.86 7.04
C THR A 118 -19.39 -10.12 6.51
N SER A 119 -19.77 -10.11 5.25
CA SER A 119 -20.39 -11.25 4.58
C SER A 119 -19.83 -11.44 3.16
N GLY A 120 -20.32 -12.44 2.43
CA GLY A 120 -19.86 -12.74 1.07
C GLY A 120 -18.67 -13.68 1.03
N SER A 121 -17.77 -13.47 0.06
CA SER A 121 -16.55 -14.26 -0.13
C SER A 121 -15.46 -13.80 0.82
N LEU A 122 -15.53 -14.26 2.07
CA LEU A 122 -14.61 -13.84 3.12
C LEU A 122 -13.15 -14.18 2.76
N PRO A 123 -12.21 -13.23 2.94
CA PRO A 123 -10.80 -13.55 2.84
C PRO A 123 -10.32 -14.42 4.01
N PRO A 124 -9.22 -15.17 3.83
CA PRO A 124 -8.62 -15.93 4.90
C PRO A 124 -7.96 -15.01 5.94
N ALA A 125 -7.49 -15.63 7.03
CA ALA A 125 -6.68 -14.94 8.02
C ALA A 125 -5.30 -14.61 7.44
N LEU A 126 -4.96 -13.32 7.36
CA LEU A 126 -3.79 -12.83 6.62
C LEU A 126 -3.00 -11.82 7.44
N CYS A 127 -1.70 -11.77 7.19
CA CYS A 127 -0.85 -10.64 7.57
C CYS A 127 0.10 -10.23 6.44
N GLY A 128 0.53 -8.96 6.42
CA GLY A 128 1.43 -8.43 5.38
C GLY A 128 0.78 -8.20 4.00
N GLN A 129 -0.55 -8.21 3.92
CA GLN A 129 -1.37 -7.78 2.79
C GLN A 129 -1.25 -6.29 2.49
N SER A 130 -1.71 -5.85 1.33
CA SER A 130 -1.65 -4.44 0.92
C SER A 130 -3.02 -3.97 0.43
N PHE A 131 -3.41 -2.74 0.80
CA PHE A 131 -4.71 -2.16 0.44
C PHE A 131 -4.57 -1.01 -0.55
N ALA A 132 -5.59 -0.87 -1.39
CA ALA A 132 -5.86 0.32 -2.17
C ALA A 132 -7.35 0.65 -2.11
N LEU A 133 -7.67 1.93 -1.99
CA LEU A 133 -9.04 2.42 -2.05
C LEU A 133 -9.32 3.01 -3.42
N VAL A 134 -10.44 2.60 -4.04
CA VAL A 134 -10.94 3.20 -5.28
C VAL A 134 -12.44 3.42 -5.15
N GLY A 135 -12.85 4.69 -5.04
CA GLY A 135 -14.19 5.04 -4.58
C GLY A 135 -14.39 4.51 -3.16
N ASP A 136 -15.49 3.79 -2.94
CA ASP A 136 -15.84 3.15 -1.66
C ASP A 136 -15.56 1.63 -1.67
N GLN A 137 -14.58 1.21 -2.48
CA GLN A 137 -14.16 -0.19 -2.59
C GLN A 137 -12.72 -0.35 -2.14
N LEU A 138 -12.53 -1.17 -1.10
CA LEU A 138 -11.23 -1.55 -0.58
C LEU A 138 -10.76 -2.80 -1.32
N PHE A 139 -9.67 -2.66 -2.08
CA PHE A 139 -8.98 -3.76 -2.75
C PHE A 139 -7.87 -4.28 -1.85
N MET A 140 -7.84 -5.60 -1.64
CA MET A 140 -6.83 -6.30 -0.87
C MET A 140 -6.14 -7.35 -1.73
N PHE A 141 -4.80 -7.33 -1.70
CA PHE A 141 -3.97 -8.32 -2.39
C PHE A 141 -2.77 -8.72 -1.53
N GLY A 142 -2.34 -9.97 -1.71
CA GLY A 142 -1.13 -10.50 -1.10
C GLY A 142 -1.26 -10.81 0.39
N GLY A 143 -0.13 -10.87 1.07
CA GLY A 143 -0.04 -11.32 2.46
C GLY A 143 0.18 -12.83 2.55
N TYR A 144 0.22 -13.33 3.77
CA TYR A 144 0.40 -14.75 4.04
C TYR A 144 -0.48 -15.24 5.18
N GLU A 145 -0.89 -16.50 5.06
CA GLU A 145 -1.67 -17.26 6.02
C GLU A 145 -0.77 -17.93 7.05
N GLU A 146 -1.39 -18.69 7.96
CA GLU A 146 -0.65 -19.57 8.87
C GLU A 146 0.25 -20.54 8.08
N GLY A 147 1.44 -20.82 8.61
CA GLY A 147 2.44 -21.63 7.92
C GLY A 147 3.21 -20.89 6.81
N GLY A 148 2.96 -19.59 6.59
CA GLY A 148 3.71 -18.78 5.62
C GLY A 148 3.25 -18.96 4.17
N ILE A 149 2.05 -19.50 3.96
CA ILE A 149 1.47 -19.69 2.63
C ILE A 149 1.03 -18.32 2.09
N PHE A 150 1.64 -17.87 1.00
CA PHE A 150 1.33 -16.58 0.41
C PHE A 150 0.00 -16.59 -0.34
N CYS A 151 -0.81 -15.56 -0.13
CA CYS A 151 -2.05 -15.35 -0.86
C CYS A 151 -1.78 -14.58 -2.15
N LYS A 152 -2.48 -14.95 -3.24
CA LYS A 152 -2.47 -14.24 -4.53
C LYS A 152 -3.87 -13.86 -5.00
N ASP A 153 -4.87 -14.08 -4.17
CA ASP A 153 -6.25 -13.78 -4.51
C ASP A 153 -6.52 -12.29 -4.31
N LEU A 154 -7.33 -11.72 -5.19
CA LEU A 154 -7.82 -10.36 -5.05
C LEU A 154 -9.17 -10.39 -4.34
N TYR A 155 -9.24 -9.74 -3.18
CA TYR A 155 -10.47 -9.52 -2.44
C TYR A 155 -10.87 -8.05 -2.51
N VAL A 156 -12.17 -7.80 -2.67
CA VAL A 156 -12.73 -6.45 -2.69
C VAL A 156 -13.84 -6.36 -1.66
N LEU A 157 -13.73 -5.42 -0.72
CA LEU A 157 -14.78 -5.09 0.23
C LEU A 157 -15.53 -3.85 -0.27
N ASN A 158 -16.84 -3.98 -0.44
CA ASN A 158 -17.71 -2.82 -0.54
C ASN A 158 -17.94 -2.26 0.88
N THR A 159 -17.52 -1.02 1.12
CA THR A 159 -17.57 -0.45 2.49
C THR A 159 -18.94 0.06 2.90
N ASP A 160 -19.88 0.20 1.97
CA ASP A 160 -21.26 0.62 2.26
C ASP A 160 -22.09 -0.51 2.86
N ASN A 161 -21.93 -1.73 2.34
CA ASN A 161 -22.70 -2.90 2.75
C ASN A 161 -21.87 -4.00 3.42
N LEU A 162 -20.54 -3.81 3.51
CA LEU A 162 -19.61 -4.71 4.19
C LEU A 162 -19.60 -6.13 3.61
N VAL A 163 -19.79 -6.24 2.30
CA VAL A 163 -19.76 -7.50 1.54
C VAL A 163 -18.41 -7.65 0.84
N TRP A 164 -17.72 -8.74 1.12
CA TRP A 164 -16.51 -9.16 0.41
C TRP A 164 -16.84 -9.93 -0.88
N GLN A 165 -16.04 -9.70 -1.90
CA GLN A 165 -16.04 -10.47 -3.14
C GLN A 165 -14.61 -10.92 -3.46
N LYS A 166 -14.46 -12.20 -3.78
CA LYS A 166 -13.22 -12.74 -4.36
C LYS A 166 -13.32 -12.58 -5.87
N TRP A 167 -12.36 -11.89 -6.46
CA TRP A 167 -12.34 -11.62 -7.89
C TRP A 167 -11.36 -12.53 -8.62
N GLU A 168 -11.85 -13.16 -9.69
CA GLU A 168 -10.97 -13.80 -10.67
C GLU A 168 -10.42 -12.73 -11.63
N VAL A 169 -9.12 -12.45 -11.48
CA VAL A 169 -8.43 -11.44 -12.28
C VAL A 169 -7.65 -12.12 -13.40
N LYS A 170 -7.92 -11.71 -14.64
CA LYS A 170 -7.23 -12.26 -15.82
C LYS A 170 -5.89 -11.56 -16.04
N GLY A 171 -5.06 -12.13 -16.92
CA GLY A 171 -3.84 -11.49 -17.41
C GLY A 171 -2.58 -11.93 -16.68
N GLU A 172 -1.57 -11.07 -16.70
CA GLU A 172 -0.25 -11.32 -16.12
C GLU A 172 -0.33 -11.08 -14.60
N SER A 173 -0.85 -12.07 -13.87
CA SER A 173 -1.03 -11.95 -12.41
C SER A 173 0.33 -11.81 -11.71
N PRO A 174 0.43 -10.93 -10.70
CA PRO A 174 1.58 -10.90 -9.80
C PRO A 174 1.76 -12.25 -9.10
N ALA A 175 3.01 -12.55 -8.74
CA ALA A 175 3.32 -13.66 -7.84
C ALA A 175 2.70 -13.44 -6.45
N ALA A 176 2.52 -14.53 -5.71
CA ALA A 176 2.06 -14.45 -4.32
C ALA A 176 3.19 -13.87 -3.45
N CYS A 177 2.94 -12.74 -2.78
CA CYS A 177 3.94 -12.10 -1.93
C CYS A 177 3.32 -11.29 -0.78
N SER A 178 4.17 -10.88 0.17
CA SER A 178 3.80 -9.98 1.27
C SER A 178 4.71 -8.75 1.33
N GLY A 179 4.24 -7.68 1.99
CA GLY A 179 5.01 -6.44 2.13
C GLY A 179 5.21 -5.68 0.81
N GLN A 180 4.35 -5.91 -0.18
CA GLN A 180 4.25 -5.09 -1.39
C GLN A 180 3.52 -3.78 -1.08
N THR A 181 3.57 -2.82 -2.01
CA THR A 181 2.63 -1.68 -2.00
C THR A 181 1.53 -1.88 -3.03
N LEU A 182 0.33 -1.38 -2.72
CA LEU A 182 -0.82 -1.36 -3.62
C LEU A 182 -1.33 0.09 -3.65
N THR A 183 -1.19 0.77 -4.80
CA THR A 183 -1.41 2.21 -4.89
C THR A 183 -2.43 2.51 -5.98
N ALA A 184 -3.56 3.10 -5.59
CA ALA A 184 -4.59 3.54 -6.52
C ALA A 184 -4.08 4.70 -7.37
N HIS A 185 -4.37 4.65 -8.67
CA HIS A 185 -4.15 5.73 -9.62
C HIS A 185 -5.50 6.17 -10.20
N HIS A 186 -6.06 7.22 -9.58
CA HIS A 186 -7.43 7.67 -9.85
C HIS A 186 -8.45 6.54 -9.64
N ASP A 187 -9.53 6.53 -10.41
CA ASP A 187 -10.64 5.58 -10.37
C ASP A 187 -10.50 4.42 -11.37
N LYS A 188 -9.34 4.28 -12.03
CA LYS A 188 -9.18 3.38 -13.18
C LYS A 188 -8.25 2.21 -12.95
N ASP A 189 -7.15 2.47 -12.26
CA ASP A 189 -6.02 1.56 -12.20
C ASP A 189 -5.44 1.50 -10.79
N ILE A 190 -4.89 0.34 -10.43
CA ILE A 190 -4.13 0.14 -9.20
C ILE A 190 -2.77 -0.41 -9.58
N TYR A 191 -1.71 0.13 -8.99
CA TYR A 191 -0.34 -0.34 -9.22
C TYR A 191 0.14 -1.13 -8.01
N LEU A 192 0.77 -2.27 -8.28
CA LEU A 192 1.45 -3.09 -7.30
C LEU A 192 2.95 -3.00 -7.55
N PHE A 193 3.73 -2.83 -6.49
CA PHE A 193 5.20 -2.84 -6.59
C PHE A 193 5.85 -3.62 -5.45
N GLY A 194 6.85 -4.42 -5.83
CA GLY A 194 7.75 -5.13 -4.93
C GLY A 194 7.07 -6.21 -4.08
N GLY A 195 7.55 -6.38 -2.85
CA GLY A 195 7.12 -7.44 -1.94
C GLY A 195 8.16 -8.55 -1.84
N LYS A 196 7.91 -9.52 -0.95
CA LYS A 196 8.75 -10.70 -0.74
C LYS A 196 7.95 -11.99 -0.82
N SER A 197 8.60 -13.04 -1.28
CA SER A 197 8.11 -14.41 -1.31
C SER A 197 9.15 -15.35 -0.73
N THR A 198 8.72 -16.54 -0.32
CA THR A 198 9.61 -17.63 0.11
C THR A 198 9.59 -18.71 -0.97
N ASN A 199 10.77 -19.09 -1.44
CA ASN A 199 10.94 -20.16 -2.43
C ASN A 199 10.80 -21.54 -1.78
N ASP A 200 10.69 -22.59 -2.60
CA ASP A 200 10.55 -23.99 -2.15
C ASP A 200 11.73 -24.46 -1.28
N ASP A 201 12.93 -23.88 -1.46
CA ASP A 201 14.12 -24.14 -0.67
C ASP A 201 14.18 -23.35 0.66
N GLY A 202 13.15 -22.55 0.95
CA GLY A 202 13.06 -21.70 2.13
C GLY A 202 13.75 -20.34 2.00
N THR A 203 14.38 -20.04 0.85
CA THR A 203 15.03 -18.75 0.64
C THR A 203 13.99 -17.64 0.45
N VAL A 204 14.17 -16.53 1.16
CA VAL A 204 13.33 -15.34 1.00
C VAL A 204 13.89 -14.49 -0.13
N THR A 205 13.03 -14.08 -1.06
CA THR A 205 13.39 -13.24 -2.19
C THR A 205 12.45 -12.07 -2.32
N SER A 206 13.02 -10.89 -2.52
CA SER A 206 12.29 -9.66 -2.80
C SER A 206 12.06 -9.50 -4.30
N SER A 207 10.97 -8.85 -4.66
CA SER A 207 10.61 -8.55 -6.05
C SER A 207 10.88 -7.08 -6.39
N ASN A 208 11.19 -6.80 -7.65
CA ASN A 208 11.14 -5.47 -8.27
C ASN A 208 10.05 -5.38 -9.34
N GLU A 209 9.16 -6.36 -9.41
CA GLU A 209 8.09 -6.37 -10.38
C GLU A 209 7.10 -5.25 -10.10
N ILE A 210 6.60 -4.65 -11.19
CA ILE A 210 5.53 -3.69 -11.18
C ILE A 210 4.38 -4.24 -12.00
N HIS A 211 3.19 -4.25 -11.39
CA HIS A 211 1.97 -4.73 -12.00
C HIS A 211 0.90 -3.66 -11.96
N LYS A 212 0.00 -3.68 -12.94
CA LYS A 212 -1.13 -2.77 -13.05
C LYS A 212 -2.42 -3.55 -13.17
N LEU A 213 -3.32 -3.35 -12.22
CA LEU A 213 -4.70 -3.82 -12.28
C LEU A 213 -5.55 -2.77 -12.97
N SER A 214 -6.12 -3.11 -14.13
CA SER A 214 -7.19 -2.32 -14.73
C SER A 214 -8.51 -2.70 -14.09
N ILE A 215 -9.11 -1.79 -13.32
CA ILE A 215 -10.32 -2.06 -12.52
C ILE A 215 -11.50 -2.36 -13.43
N ALA A 216 -11.74 -1.53 -14.45
CA ALA A 216 -12.84 -1.71 -15.39
C ALA A 216 -12.80 -3.05 -16.16
N LYS A 217 -11.61 -3.65 -16.30
CA LYS A 217 -11.42 -4.92 -17.01
C LYS A 217 -11.14 -6.09 -16.09
N MET A 218 -10.96 -5.85 -14.79
CA MET A 218 -10.42 -6.78 -13.81
C MET A 218 -9.29 -7.62 -14.42
N LYS A 219 -8.26 -6.92 -14.90
CA LYS A 219 -7.14 -7.52 -15.64
C LYS A 219 -5.81 -6.94 -15.20
N TRP A 220 -4.90 -7.82 -14.78
CA TRP A 220 -3.49 -7.51 -14.54
C TRP A 220 -2.71 -7.37 -15.85
N LYS A 221 -1.76 -6.45 -15.85
CA LYS A 221 -0.85 -6.15 -16.96
C LYS A 221 0.48 -5.66 -16.41
N VAL A 222 1.57 -5.88 -17.15
CA VAL A 222 2.78 -5.08 -16.99
C VAL A 222 2.52 -3.64 -17.47
N PRO A 223 2.72 -2.61 -16.60
CA PRO A 223 2.56 -1.23 -16.99
C PRO A 223 3.74 -0.72 -17.81
N LEU A 224 3.48 0.31 -18.62
CA LEU A 224 4.51 1.10 -19.28
C LEU A 224 4.88 2.29 -18.38
N TYR A 225 6.17 2.55 -18.26
CA TYR A 225 6.69 3.67 -17.49
C TYR A 225 8.02 4.19 -18.09
N VAL A 226 8.38 5.42 -17.71
CA VAL A 226 9.70 6.03 -17.97
C VAL A 226 10.43 6.21 -16.65
N GLY A 227 11.72 5.92 -16.62
CA GLY A 227 12.58 6.04 -15.45
C GLY A 227 13.30 4.73 -15.14
N ILE A 228 14.16 4.77 -14.12
CA ILE A 228 14.86 3.58 -13.63
C ILE A 228 13.97 2.94 -12.56
N PRO A 229 13.53 1.69 -12.73
CA PRO A 229 12.71 1.02 -11.73
C PRO A 229 13.50 0.86 -10.42
N PRO A 230 12.85 0.93 -9.24
CA PRO A 230 13.52 0.67 -7.99
C PRO A 230 14.10 -0.75 -7.97
N ALA A 231 15.22 -0.93 -7.26
CA ALA A 231 15.74 -2.26 -6.97
C ALA A 231 14.72 -3.09 -6.17
N ARG A 232 14.85 -4.43 -6.23
CA ARG A 232 13.94 -5.35 -5.55
C ARG A 232 13.87 -5.03 -4.06
N ARG A 233 12.65 -4.94 -3.51
CA ARG A 233 12.43 -4.52 -2.12
C ARG A 233 11.03 -4.85 -1.60
N HIS A 234 10.91 -4.94 -0.29
CA HIS A 234 9.65 -5.08 0.44
C HIS A 234 9.63 -4.14 1.66
N GLY A 235 8.45 -3.93 2.26
CA GLY A 235 8.30 -3.04 3.42
C GLY A 235 8.60 -1.57 3.14
N HIS A 236 8.57 -1.19 1.86
CA HIS A 236 8.71 0.19 1.41
C HIS A 236 7.34 0.89 1.46
N THR A 237 7.33 2.21 1.31
CA THR A 237 6.11 2.98 1.09
C THR A 237 6.05 3.46 -0.36
N ALA A 238 4.84 3.63 -0.88
CA ALA A 238 4.64 4.15 -2.23
C ALA A 238 3.38 5.00 -2.32
N PHE A 239 3.43 6.04 -3.14
CA PHE A 239 2.29 6.90 -3.45
C PHE A 239 2.37 7.36 -4.90
N ILE A 240 1.22 7.73 -5.48
CA ILE A 240 1.16 8.29 -6.82
C ILE A 240 0.75 9.76 -6.72
N LEU A 241 1.56 10.62 -7.34
CA LEU A 241 1.25 12.03 -7.51
C LEU A 241 1.23 12.36 -9.00
N HIS A 242 0.07 12.81 -9.50
CA HIS A 242 -0.23 12.97 -10.92
C HIS A 242 -0.08 11.66 -11.71
N SER A 243 1.07 11.46 -12.36
CA SER A 243 1.39 10.25 -13.13
C SER A 243 2.75 9.69 -12.73
N HIS A 244 3.25 10.04 -11.54
CA HIS A 244 4.53 9.58 -11.04
C HIS A 244 4.31 8.69 -9.83
N LEU A 245 4.79 7.45 -9.91
CA LEU A 245 4.85 6.52 -8.79
C LEU A 245 6.14 6.78 -8.02
N PHE A 246 6.00 7.23 -6.77
CA PHE A 246 7.08 7.43 -5.83
C PHE A 246 7.19 6.19 -4.94
N VAL A 247 8.41 5.72 -4.74
CA VAL A 247 8.74 4.60 -3.85
C VAL A 247 9.87 5.04 -2.94
N PHE A 248 9.68 4.91 -1.63
CA PHE A 248 10.68 5.29 -0.63
C PHE A 248 11.02 4.12 0.29
N GLY A 249 12.33 3.96 0.52
CA GLY A 249 12.87 3.05 1.51
C GLY A 249 12.55 1.58 1.26
N GLY A 250 12.30 0.83 2.34
CA GLY A 250 12.16 -0.62 2.36
C GLY A 250 13.51 -1.34 2.44
N LYS A 251 13.49 -2.66 2.26
CA LYS A 251 14.70 -3.49 2.33
C LYS A 251 14.63 -4.68 1.39
N ASN A 252 15.76 -5.31 1.18
CA ASN A 252 15.86 -6.63 0.57
C ASN A 252 16.88 -7.50 1.33
N GLU A 253 17.33 -8.58 0.71
CA GLU A 253 18.24 -9.55 1.32
C GLU A 253 19.67 -8.99 1.52
N GLU A 254 20.01 -7.91 0.81
CA GLU A 254 21.37 -7.36 0.74
C GLU A 254 21.51 -6.05 1.54
N GLN A 255 20.43 -5.24 1.62
CA GLN A 255 20.50 -3.91 2.20
C GLN A 255 19.13 -3.35 2.62
N GLU A 256 19.20 -2.31 3.45
CA GLU A 256 18.09 -1.39 3.71
C GLU A 256 18.24 -0.16 2.82
N PHE A 257 17.12 0.30 2.26
CA PHE A 257 17.09 1.41 1.33
C PHE A 257 16.68 2.69 2.06
N ASN A 258 17.31 3.81 1.67
CA ASN A 258 16.91 5.16 2.04
C ASN A 258 16.79 6.07 0.80
N ASP A 259 16.56 5.47 -0.37
CA ASP A 259 16.41 6.17 -1.64
C ASP A 259 14.93 6.49 -1.91
N LEU A 260 14.71 7.62 -2.60
CA LEU A 260 13.44 7.93 -3.24
C LEU A 260 13.57 7.61 -4.74
N LYS A 261 12.70 6.74 -5.24
CA LYS A 261 12.64 6.36 -6.65
C LYS A 261 11.33 6.85 -7.26
N VAL A 262 11.43 7.37 -8.48
CA VAL A 262 10.30 7.97 -9.20
C VAL A 262 10.21 7.35 -10.58
N MET A 263 9.02 6.83 -10.91
CA MET A 263 8.71 6.31 -12.24
C MET A 263 7.52 7.07 -12.82
N LYS A 264 7.65 7.59 -14.04
CA LYS A 264 6.54 8.22 -14.76
C LYS A 264 5.70 7.15 -15.45
N LEU A 265 4.48 6.94 -14.96
CA LEU A 265 3.50 6.00 -15.51
C LEU A 265 2.96 6.54 -16.84
N ILE A 266 2.95 5.71 -17.88
CA ILE A 266 2.46 6.09 -19.21
C ILE A 266 1.05 5.53 -19.41
N ASN A 267 0.10 6.41 -19.72
CA ASN A 267 -1.20 5.95 -20.18
C ASN A 267 -1.11 5.48 -21.64
N PRO A 268 -1.58 4.27 -21.99
CA PRO A 268 -1.59 3.82 -23.38
C PRO A 268 -2.27 4.77 -24.38
N SER A 269 -3.18 5.65 -23.95
CA SER A 269 -3.79 6.67 -24.81
C SER A 269 -2.88 7.84 -25.14
N GLU A 270 -1.81 8.06 -24.37
CA GLU A 270 -0.83 9.15 -24.57
C GLU A 270 0.34 8.72 -25.46
N ARG A 271 0.22 7.56 -26.11
CA ARG A 271 1.20 7.09 -27.09
C ARG A 271 1.27 8.09 -28.25
N GLN A 272 2.40 8.78 -28.38
CA GLN A 272 2.77 9.34 -29.67
C GLN A 272 3.30 8.19 -30.55
N PRO A 273 2.81 8.04 -31.80
CA PRO A 273 3.41 7.09 -32.72
C PRO A 273 4.89 7.46 -32.89
N ALA A 274 5.77 6.45 -32.85
CA ALA A 274 7.18 6.67 -33.16
C ALA A 274 7.28 7.32 -34.55
N SER A 275 7.81 8.54 -34.62
CA SER A 275 8.13 9.15 -35.91
C SER A 275 9.16 8.26 -36.59
N LEU A 276 8.79 7.64 -37.71
CA LEU A 276 9.72 6.94 -38.58
C LEU A 276 10.90 7.88 -38.88
N PRO A 277 12.17 7.41 -38.80
CA PRO A 277 13.29 8.25 -39.18
C PRO A 277 13.06 8.72 -40.62
N GLN A 278 13.10 10.04 -40.83
CA GLN A 278 12.99 10.62 -42.15
C GLN A 278 14.03 9.97 -43.06
N ARG A 279 13.58 9.35 -44.15
CA ARG A 279 14.48 8.82 -45.18
C ARG A 279 15.39 9.96 -45.63
N PHE A 280 16.69 9.78 -45.44
CA PHE A 280 17.70 10.67 -46.03
C PHE A 280 17.48 10.72 -47.56
N PRO A 281 17.55 11.90 -48.19
CA PRO A 281 17.43 12.00 -49.64
C PRO A 281 18.60 11.24 -50.29
N THR A 282 18.27 10.30 -51.17
CA THR A 282 19.23 9.65 -52.06
C THR A 282 19.82 10.70 -52.97
N PHE A 283 21.13 10.96 -52.82
CA PHE A 283 21.90 11.69 -53.82
C PHE A 283 21.96 10.86 -55.10
N ALA A 284 21.30 11.33 -56.16
CA ALA A 284 21.52 10.85 -57.51
C ALA A 284 22.84 11.44 -58.01
N THR A 285 23.85 10.59 -58.22
CA THR A 285 25.06 10.94 -58.95
C THR A 285 24.75 10.89 -60.46
N SER A 286 24.91 12.03 -61.14
CA SER A 286 25.01 12.12 -62.60
C SER A 286 26.39 11.71 -63.10
#